data_AF-A0AA86Z171-F1
#
_entry.id   AF-A0AA86Z171-F1
#
_cell.length_a   1.000
_cell.length_b   1.000
_cell.length_c   1.000
_cell.angle_alpha   90.00
_cell.angle_beta   90.00
_cell.angle_gamma   90.00
#
_symmetry.space_group_name_H-M   'P 1'
#
loop_
_entity.id
_entity.type
_entity.pdbx_description
1 polymer ?
#
loop_
_entity_poly.entity_id
_entity_poly.type
_entity_poly.pdbx_seq_one_letter_code
_entity_poly.pdbx_strand_id
1 'polypeptide(L)' 'MDEATSDLDVENERKITEAIASLQITRIFVAHRPEMIKSADKIFNLQLNHWVSQYD' A
#
# COMPACT_ATOMS: atom_id res chain seq x y z
N MET A 1 -9.09 -10.72 -6.48
CA MET A 1 -8.47 -10.24 -7.73
C MET A 1 -6.98 -10.11 -7.43
N ASP A 2 -6.35 -11.18 -6.97
CA ASP A 2 -5.82 -12.31 -7.77
C ASP A 2 -4.86 -11.80 -8.85
N GLU A 3 -3.60 -11.70 -8.41
CA GLU A 3 -2.41 -11.07 -8.98
C GLU A 3 -1.98 -11.59 -10.37
N ALA A 4 -2.77 -12.42 -11.06
CA ALA A 4 -2.41 -13.04 -12.33
C ALA A 4 -2.56 -12.13 -13.58
N THR A 5 -3.12 -10.91 -13.43
CA THR A 5 -3.21 -9.90 -14.50
C THR A 5 -2.25 -8.71 -14.34
N SER A 6 -1.35 -8.74 -13.35
CA SER A 6 -0.51 -7.57 -13.00
C SER A 6 0.68 -7.31 -13.94
N ASP A 7 1.14 -8.30 -14.72
CA ASP A 7 2.34 -8.17 -15.55
C ASP A 7 2.20 -7.20 -16.75
N LEU A 8 0.99 -6.95 -17.25
CA LEU A 8 0.77 -6.05 -18.40
C LEU A 8 0.43 -4.60 -17.99
N ASP A 9 0.12 -4.36 -16.71
CA ASP A 9 -0.32 -3.06 -16.21
C ASP A 9 0.69 -2.39 -15.27
N VAL A 10 1.90 -2.94 -15.10
CA VAL A 10 2.95 -2.40 -14.21
C VAL A 10 3.23 -0.91 -14.45
N GLU A 11 3.27 -0.47 -15.70
CA GLU A 11 3.52 0.95 -16.01
C GLU A 11 2.31 1.84 -15.69
N ASN A 12 1.09 1.31 -15.84
CA ASN A 12 -0.13 2.02 -15.44
C ASN A 12 -0.26 2.07 -13.92
N GLU A 13 0.03 0.98 -13.23
CA GLU A 13 0.09 0.91 -11.76
C GLU A 13 1.15 1.86 -11.21
N ARG A 14 2.31 1.95 -11.84
CA ARG A 14 3.37 2.90 -11.47
C ARG A 14 2.89 4.34 -11.61
N LYS A 15 2.28 4.70 -12.74
CA LYS A 15 1.73 6.05 -12.97
C LYS A 15 0.62 6.41 -11.98
N ILE A 16 -0.30 5.48 -11.72
CA ILE A 16 -1.37 5.66 -10.76
C ILE A 16 -0.80 5.83 -9.35
N THR A 17 0.18 5.00 -8.97
CA THR A 17 0.84 5.08 -7.67
C THR A 17 1.57 6.42 -7.50
N GLU A 18 2.29 6.89 -8.52
CA GLU A 18 2.98 8.19 -8.52
C GLU A 18 1.99 9.36 -8.44
N ALA A 19 0.91 9.32 -9.22
CA ALA A 19 -0.13 10.34 -9.17
C ALA A 19 -0.78 10.39 -7.79
N ILE A 20 -1.14 9.24 -7.22
CA ILE A 20 -1.72 9.14 -5.88
C ILE A 20 -0.72 9.58 -4.80
N ALA A 21 0.57 9.27 -4.95
CA ALA A 21 1.62 9.71 -4.04
C ALA A 21 1.82 11.24 -4.04
N SER A 22 1.58 11.89 -5.17
CA SER A 22 1.68 13.35 -5.29
C SER A 22 0.52 14.12 -4.63
N LEU A 23 -0.59 13.45 -4.31
CA LEU A 23 -1.73 14.07 -3.66
C LEU A 23 -1.47 14.25 -2.16
N GLN A 24 -1.58 15.48 -1.66
CA GLN A 24 -1.49 15.80 -0.23
C GLN A 24 -2.81 15.51 0.50
N ILE A 25 -3.27 14.27 0.45
CA ILE A 25 -4.49 13.80 1.10
C ILE A 25 -4.21 12.61 2.00
N THR A 26 -5.01 12.47 3.06
CA THR A 26 -4.99 11.27 3.91
C THR A 26 -5.50 10.08 3.10
N ARG A 27 -4.73 8.98 3.12
CA ARG A 27 -5.04 7.75 2.39
C ARG A 27 -5.13 6.58 3.36
N ILE A 28 -6.15 5.75 3.18
CA ILE A 28 -6.31 4.48 3.91
C ILE A 28 -6.42 3.40 2.85
N PHE A 29 -5.55 2.40 2.91
CA PHE A 29 -5.57 1.27 1.99
C PHE A 29 -5.29 -0.03 2.75
N VAL A 30 -5.82 -1.13 2.21
CA VAL A 30 -5.54 -2.48 2.70
C VAL A 30 -4.53 -3.10 1.75
N ALA A 31 -3.39 -3.53 2.28
CA ALA A 31 -2.31 -4.13 1.50
C ALA A 31 -1.85 -5.45 2.14
N HIS A 32 -1.51 -6.41 1.29
CA HIS A 32 -0.85 -7.66 1.68
C HIS A 32 0.64 -7.66 1.28
N ARG A 33 1.05 -6.76 0.38
CA ARG A 33 2.43 -6.65 -0.13
C ARG A 33 3.31 -5.86 0.84
N PRO A 34 4.45 -6.41 1.31
CA PRO A 34 5.35 -5.72 2.24
C PRO A 34 5.83 -4.36 1.74
N GLU A 35 6.06 -4.18 0.44
CA GLU A 35 6.51 -2.91 -0.13
C GLU A 35 5.47 -1.81 0.03
N MET A 36 4.19 -2.14 -0.19
CA MET A 36 3.06 -1.21 -0.01
C MET A 36 2.85 -0.89 1.47
N ILE A 37 2.96 -1.89 2.35
CA ILE A 37 2.82 -1.70 3.80
C ILE A 37 3.90 -0.73 4.32
N LYS A 38 5.15 -0.88 3.87
CA LYS A 38 6.27 0.01 4.25
C LYS A 38 6.08 1.46 3.83
N SER A 39 5.22 1.73 2.85
CA SER A 39 4.92 3.10 2.39
C SER A 39 3.92 3.84 3.28
N ALA A 40 3.25 3.16 4.21
CA ALA A 40 2.25 3.77 5.08
C ALA A 40 2.89 4.52 6.26
N ASP A 41 2.28 5.64 6.65
CA ASP A 41 2.68 6.41 7.85
C ASP A 41 2.28 5.71 9.16
N LYS A 42 1.23 4.88 9.10
CA LYS A 42 0.71 4.10 10.23
C LYS A 42 0.19 2.77 9.72
N ILE A 43 0.45 1.71 10.48
CA ILE A 43 0.06 0.35 10.11
C ILE A 43 -0.83 -0.22 11.22
N PHE A 44 -2.02 -0.69 10.83
CA PHE A 44 -2.92 -1.45 11.71
C PHE A 44 -2.91 -2.92 11.27
N ASN A 45 -2.57 -3.81 12.20
CA ASN A 45 -2.58 -5.24 11.92
C ASN A 45 -3.96 -5.81 12.24
N LEU A 46 -4.69 -6.23 11.18
CA LEU A 46 -6.02 -6.81 11.32
C LEU A 46 -6.03 -8.16 12.06
N GLN A 47 -4.95 -8.94 11.96
CA GLN A 47 -4.86 -10.25 12.62
C GLN A 47 -4.61 -10.13 14.12
N LEU A 48 -3.76 -9.17 14.51
CA LEU A 48 -3.42 -8.92 15.92
C LEU A 48 -4.33 -7.87 16.58
N ASN A 49 -5.18 -7.21 15.79
CA ASN A 49 -6.10 -6.15 16.21
C ASN A 49 -5.41 -5.02 16.99
N HIS A 50 -4.24 -4.57 16.51
CA HIS A 50 -3.47 -3.48 17.12
C HIS A 50 -2.76 -2.59 16.09
N TRP A 51 -2.29 -1.43 16.55
CA TRP A 51 -1.35 -0.60 15.79
C TRP A 51 0.07 -1.15 15.92
N VAL A 52 0.79 -1.23 14.79
CA VAL A 52 2.19 -1.68 14.73
C VAL A 52 3.11 -0.48 14.96
N SER A 53 4.13 -0.63 15.80
CA SER A 53 5.20 0.36 15.95
C SER A 53 6.15 0.27 14.76
N GLN A 54 6.41 1.39 14.08
CA GLN A 54 7.20 1.41 12.84
C GLN A 54 8.74 1.40 13.07
N TYR A 55 9.21 0.95 14.25
CA TYR A 55 10.61 1.09 14.70
C TYR A 55 11.18 -0.08 15.52
N ASP A 56 10.72 -1.32 15.33
CA ASP A 56 11.42 -2.52 15.85
C ASP A 56 12.10 -3.32 14.73
#